data_AF-A0A8B8CAM3-F1
#
_entry.id   AF-A0A8B8CAM3-F1
#
_cell.length_a   1.000
_cell.length_b   1.000
_cell.length_c   1.000
_cell.angle_alpha   90.00
_cell.angle_beta   90.00
_cell.angle_gamma   90.00
#
_symmetry.space_group_name_H-M   'P 1'
#
loop_
_entity.id
_entity.type
_entity.pdbx_description
1 polymer ?
#
loop_
_entity_poly.entity_id
_entity_poly.type
_entity_poly.pdbx_seq_one_letter_code
_entity_poly.pdbx_strand_id
1 'polypeptide(L)'
;MKIIDIAISFVGIIATLAYDDLSYNKDASQSHTLPGPGYGAENAVDGNKATCMRTKTIGPNSPEKTVWWKVDLGGVYNIYSVNILFKNYDGYESRQRGRFAGFSLYISNTGDKESSSLCYKDGPALPPLNFTITCTLSGRYVIFYNERLDGVTYPVGYEVVDNVFTELCEVTVNGCSKPGVYGSNCKIPCPNNCRYRTCHIQNGTCFGCEAGYKGTICATECPDEWYGFDCKQQCSGHCRNNDPCNKVTGQCDGGCPYGWYGQHCEHRCVGHCMNNASCNQVNGSCDVGCAAGWIGSFCDKECSDGAYGYGCVNNCSGHCMNDTPCKKQTGHCDRGCKPGYTNALCSKECSSGTYGKNCTKKCSEYCLHNVSCNHVDGTCTDGCKNGYIGNICNTSCEHGRYGKNCSHTCSINCKTCKHTDGTCSCYPGWIGPNCNFACNDSYGENCQYSCNPFCVNQTCDRFDGSCQHACPVEFSKSCDVVKPEKSDQGSSVLPVVLGGVFSACVILVIAISVFLLRRHYIKVHCGAIKSCWESPIYETSTHIDVPEPTYQELDLKENFYQNTTFS
;
A
#
# COMPACT_ATOMS: atom_id res chain seq x y z
N MET A 1 59.05 77.47 11.22
CA MET A 1 59.48 76.84 12.49
C MET A 1 59.16 75.36 12.37
N LYS A 2 60.19 74.51 12.42
CA LYS A 2 60.12 73.07 12.20
C LYS A 2 59.34 72.41 13.36
N ILE A 3 58.33 71.60 13.06
CA ILE A 3 57.70 70.71 14.04
C ILE A 3 58.44 69.38 13.94
N ILE A 4 58.92 68.94 15.10
CA ILE A 4 59.87 67.86 15.34
C ILE A 4 59.17 66.51 15.21
N ASP A 5 59.81 65.59 14.50
CA ASP A 5 59.50 64.16 14.49
C ASP A 5 59.62 63.59 15.92
N ILE A 6 58.49 63.18 16.49
CA ILE A 6 58.48 62.32 17.69
C ILE A 6 58.29 60.89 17.19
N ALA A 7 59.40 60.21 16.96
CA ALA A 7 59.43 58.76 16.85
C ALA A 7 59.11 58.17 18.23
N ILE A 8 57.87 57.74 18.43
CA ILE A 8 57.49 56.91 19.58
C ILE A 8 58.05 55.51 19.31
N SER A 9 59.16 55.19 19.98
CA SER A 9 59.67 53.83 20.09
C SER A 9 58.67 53.01 20.90
N PHE A 10 57.78 52.29 20.20
CA PHE A 10 57.09 51.14 20.78
C PHE A 10 58.14 50.03 20.95
N VAL A 11 58.82 50.04 22.10
CA VAL A 11 59.41 48.81 22.63
C VAL A 11 58.24 47.90 22.96
N GLY A 12 57.83 47.12 21.97
CA GLY A 12 56.82 46.09 22.14
C GLY A 12 57.28 45.16 23.26
N ILE A 13 56.52 45.16 24.35
CA ILE A 13 56.57 44.07 25.31
C ILE A 13 56.18 42.83 24.52
N ILE A 14 57.17 42.02 24.15
CA ILE A 14 56.92 40.67 23.65
C ILE A 14 56.32 39.94 24.84
N ALA A 15 54.99 39.91 24.92
CA ALA A 15 54.29 39.05 25.84
C ALA A 15 54.63 37.61 25.42
N THR A 16 55.58 37.01 26.12
CA THR A 16 55.93 35.60 25.93
C THR A 16 54.67 34.80 26.23
N LEU A 17 54.12 34.13 25.21
CA LEU A 17 53.01 33.21 25.37
C LEU A 17 53.48 32.06 26.26
N ALA A 18 52.90 31.95 27.46
CA ALA A 18 53.25 30.91 28.42
C ALA A 18 52.24 29.76 28.27
N TYR A 19 52.52 28.85 27.35
CA TYR A 19 51.80 27.59 27.21
C TYR A 19 52.62 26.46 27.81
N ASP A 20 51.92 25.48 28.38
CA ASP A 20 52.51 24.29 28.99
C ASP A 20 52.71 23.20 27.94
N ASP A 21 53.70 22.34 28.15
CA ASP A 21 53.84 21.10 27.41
C ASP A 21 52.85 20.05 27.95
N LEU A 22 51.79 19.79 27.19
CA LEU A 22 50.72 18.88 27.54
C LEU A 22 51.10 17.41 27.30
N SER A 23 52.09 17.12 26.46
CA SER A 23 52.51 15.76 26.15
C SER A 23 53.58 15.23 27.09
N TYR A 24 54.25 16.09 27.86
CA TYR A 24 55.31 15.68 28.78
C TYR A 24 54.89 14.54 29.71
N ASN A 25 55.62 13.43 29.62
CA ASN A 25 55.46 12.20 30.38
C ASN A 25 54.04 11.60 30.33
N LYS A 26 53.38 11.74 29.18
CA LYS A 26 52.06 11.17 28.90
C LYS A 26 52.13 9.81 28.22
N ASP A 27 51.03 9.06 28.28
CA ASP A 27 50.93 7.74 27.67
C ASP A 27 50.98 7.87 26.14
N ALA A 28 52.01 7.28 25.54
CA ALA A 28 52.19 7.26 24.09
C ALA A 28 52.17 5.82 23.56
N SER A 29 51.72 5.67 22.32
CA SER A 29 51.65 4.39 21.62
C SER A 29 51.94 4.56 20.12
N GLN A 30 52.31 3.48 19.45
CA GLN A 30 52.61 3.48 18.01
C GLN A 30 52.23 2.15 17.36
N SER A 31 52.06 2.14 16.03
CA SER A 31 51.58 0.96 15.30
C SER A 31 52.58 -0.21 15.26
N HIS A 32 53.80 0.04 14.80
CA HIS A 32 54.78 -0.98 14.49
C HIS A 32 56.14 -0.63 15.08
N THR A 33 56.40 -0.97 16.35
CA THR A 33 57.69 -0.69 16.99
C THR A 33 58.83 -1.52 16.41
N LEU A 34 59.98 -0.90 16.15
CA LEU A 34 61.20 -1.63 15.79
C LEU A 34 61.64 -2.51 16.99
N PRO A 35 61.95 -3.80 16.79
CA PRO A 35 62.44 -4.65 17.86
C PRO A 35 63.76 -4.15 18.45
N GLY A 36 63.85 -4.10 19.78
CA GLY A 36 65.05 -3.72 20.53
C GLY A 36 64.73 -2.87 21.77
N PRO A 37 65.65 -2.79 22.75
CA PRO A 37 65.48 -1.90 23.89
C PRO A 37 65.63 -0.44 23.42
N GLY A 38 64.71 0.43 23.83
CA GLY A 38 64.85 1.89 23.65
C GLY A 38 64.21 2.51 22.40
N TYR A 39 63.21 1.87 21.79
CA TYR A 39 62.41 2.45 20.68
C TYR A 39 60.92 2.63 21.00
N GLY A 40 60.58 2.64 22.30
CA GLY A 40 59.23 2.81 22.80
C GLY A 40 58.63 4.15 22.39
N ALA A 41 57.30 4.20 22.29
CA ALA A 41 56.57 5.39 21.87
C ALA A 41 56.70 6.54 22.89
N GLU A 42 56.87 6.20 24.17
CA GLU A 42 57.08 7.10 25.31
C GLU A 42 58.35 7.94 25.19
N ASN A 43 59.36 7.46 24.45
CA ASN A 43 60.60 8.21 24.21
C ASN A 43 60.38 9.51 23.43
N ALA A 44 59.25 9.67 22.75
CA ALA A 44 58.94 10.89 22.04
C ALA A 44 58.34 11.98 22.95
N VAL A 45 58.07 11.68 24.23
CA VAL A 45 57.38 12.58 25.16
C VAL A 45 58.00 12.56 26.56
N ASP A 46 59.23 12.04 26.70
CA ASP A 46 59.95 11.93 27.96
C ASP A 46 60.74 13.21 28.32
N GLY A 47 60.76 14.20 27.43
CA GLY A 47 61.53 15.44 27.54
C GLY A 47 63.03 15.28 27.24
N ASN A 48 63.47 14.08 26.85
CA ASN A 48 64.84 13.77 26.51
C ASN A 48 65.03 13.69 24.99
N LYS A 49 65.43 14.81 24.40
CA LYS A 49 65.69 14.96 22.96
C LYS A 49 66.77 14.02 22.38
N ALA A 50 67.50 13.28 23.21
CA ALA A 50 68.49 12.30 22.76
C ALA A 50 67.90 10.91 22.50
N THR A 51 66.82 10.55 23.20
CA THR A 51 66.04 9.32 22.97
C THR A 51 65.02 9.57 21.86
N CYS A 52 64.68 8.51 21.11
CA CYS A 52 63.67 8.61 20.07
C CYS A 52 62.84 7.34 20.02
N MET A 53 61.55 7.49 19.75
CA MET A 53 60.76 6.36 19.30
C MET A 53 61.23 5.93 17.92
N ARG A 54 60.97 4.67 17.55
CA ARG A 54 61.28 4.18 16.21
C ARG A 54 60.30 3.12 15.74
N THR A 55 59.71 3.38 14.59
CA THR A 55 58.83 2.39 13.94
C THR A 55 59.62 1.39 13.11
N LYS A 56 58.97 0.32 12.65
CA LYS A 56 59.42 -0.47 11.50
C LYS A 56 59.43 0.38 10.24
N THR A 57 60.08 -0.12 9.20
CA THR A 57 60.14 0.50 7.88
C THR A 57 58.76 0.56 7.25
N ILE A 58 58.53 1.59 6.42
CA ILE A 58 57.39 1.64 5.50
C ILE A 58 57.86 1.79 4.05
N GLY A 59 57.03 1.39 3.08
CA GLY A 59 57.26 1.63 1.66
C GLY A 59 57.11 0.40 0.77
N PRO A 60 57.47 0.49 -0.52
CA PRO A 60 57.27 -0.57 -1.51
C PRO A 60 57.92 -1.89 -1.10
N ASN A 61 59.11 -1.84 -0.50
CA ASN A 61 59.86 -3.01 -0.03
C ASN A 61 59.50 -3.46 1.39
N SER A 62 58.51 -2.83 2.03
CA SER A 62 58.06 -3.15 3.38
C SER A 62 56.66 -3.78 3.37
N PRO A 63 56.34 -4.73 4.26
CA PRO A 63 54.97 -5.20 4.46
C PRO A 63 54.02 -4.05 4.84
N GLU A 64 54.53 -3.09 5.60
CA GLU A 64 53.83 -1.96 6.15
C GLU A 64 53.92 -0.78 5.19
N LYS A 65 52.78 -0.16 4.86
CA LYS A 65 52.72 1.02 4.00
C LYS A 65 52.49 2.30 4.80
N THR A 66 52.08 2.18 6.05
CA THR A 66 51.67 3.28 6.90
C THR A 66 52.17 3.05 8.32
N VAL A 67 52.47 4.13 9.03
CA VAL A 67 52.77 4.12 10.47
C VAL A 67 52.06 5.27 11.14
N TRP A 68 51.75 5.06 12.42
CA TRP A 68 51.26 6.11 13.28
C TRP A 68 51.91 6.06 14.65
N TRP A 69 51.98 7.23 15.27
CA TRP A 69 52.32 7.43 16.67
C TRP A 69 51.27 8.35 17.27
N LYS A 70 50.89 8.12 18.53
CA LYS A 70 49.94 8.97 19.22
C LYS A 70 50.25 9.09 20.69
N VAL A 71 49.92 10.25 21.26
CA VAL A 71 49.96 10.53 22.70
C VAL A 71 48.55 10.79 23.22
N ASP A 72 48.22 10.20 24.37
CA ASP A 72 47.02 10.48 25.16
C ASP A 72 47.33 11.57 26.19
N LEU A 73 46.78 12.77 26.00
CA LEU A 73 47.00 13.89 26.92
C LEU A 73 46.35 13.67 28.29
N GLY A 74 45.49 12.66 28.44
CA GLY A 74 44.77 12.33 29.68
C GLY A 74 43.45 13.08 29.86
N GLY A 75 43.07 13.92 28.91
CA GLY A 75 41.86 14.74 28.92
C GLY A 75 41.74 15.54 27.62
N VAL A 76 40.62 16.24 27.42
CA VAL A 76 40.44 17.10 26.25
C VAL A 76 41.01 18.49 26.55
N TYR A 77 41.98 18.94 25.77
CA TYR A 77 42.68 20.21 25.96
C TYR A 77 42.47 21.16 24.79
N ASN A 78 42.66 22.46 25.03
CA ASN A 78 42.81 23.45 23.98
C ASN A 78 44.30 23.48 23.59
N ILE A 79 44.60 23.15 22.33
CA ILE A 79 45.96 23.05 21.80
C ILE A 79 46.29 24.36 21.08
N TYR A 80 47.55 24.80 21.19
CA TYR A 80 48.07 25.97 20.49
C TYR A 80 49.00 25.58 19.34
N SER A 81 49.95 24.69 19.60
CA SER A 81 50.93 24.27 18.60
C SER A 81 51.47 22.88 18.92
N VAL A 82 52.00 22.23 17.88
CA VAL A 82 52.72 20.97 18.01
C VAL A 82 54.13 21.19 17.46
N ASN A 83 55.13 20.88 18.28
CA ASN A 83 56.53 20.81 17.86
C ASN A 83 56.94 19.34 17.73
N ILE A 84 57.68 19.03 16.68
CA ILE A 84 58.27 17.72 16.44
C ILE A 84 59.77 17.90 16.22
N LEU A 85 60.56 17.20 17.03
CA LEU A 85 61.96 16.97 16.78
C LEU A 85 62.13 15.57 16.18
N PHE A 86 62.43 15.53 14.89
CA PHE A 86 62.77 14.30 14.16
C PHE A 86 64.28 14.01 14.28
N LYS A 87 64.65 12.73 14.25
CA LYS A 87 66.05 12.32 14.37
C LYS A 87 66.93 12.95 13.29
N ASN A 88 68.00 13.62 13.72
CA ASN A 88 69.09 14.02 12.84
C ASN A 88 70.29 13.10 13.00
N TYR A 89 70.93 12.76 11.88
CA TYR A 89 72.19 12.03 11.84
C TYR A 89 73.20 12.89 11.09
N ASP A 90 74.38 13.11 11.67
CA ASP A 90 75.41 13.97 11.11
C ASP A 90 75.74 13.56 9.66
N GLY A 91 75.64 14.53 8.74
CA GLY A 91 75.87 14.31 7.30
C GLY A 91 74.69 13.69 6.53
N TYR A 92 73.57 13.33 7.18
CA TYR A 92 72.40 12.68 6.54
C TYR A 92 71.10 13.47 6.66
N GLU A 93 71.17 14.79 6.89
CA GLU A 93 69.99 15.64 7.12
C GLU A 93 68.96 15.51 5.98
N SER A 94 69.39 15.63 4.72
CA SER A 94 68.48 15.55 3.55
C SER A 94 67.69 14.24 3.53
N ARG A 95 68.36 13.11 3.81
CA ARG A 95 67.72 11.79 3.91
C ARG A 95 66.68 11.76 5.03
N GLN A 96 67.00 12.30 6.20
CA GLN A 96 66.04 12.32 7.32
C GLN A 96 64.83 13.18 7.02
N ARG A 97 65.02 14.31 6.34
CA ARG A 97 63.92 15.16 5.89
C ARG A 97 63.05 14.41 4.87
N GLY A 98 63.65 13.63 3.98
CA GLY A 98 62.95 12.75 3.05
C GLY A 98 62.15 11.61 3.72
N ARG A 99 62.62 11.07 4.85
CA ARG A 99 61.86 10.10 5.66
C ARG A 99 60.69 10.76 6.38
N PHE A 100 60.92 11.95 6.92
CA PHE A 100 59.92 12.71 7.64
C PHE A 100 58.81 13.23 6.71
N ALA A 101 59.12 13.50 5.45
CA ALA A 101 58.22 14.09 4.48
C ALA A 101 56.91 13.30 4.25
N GLY A 102 55.84 14.02 3.93
CA GLY A 102 54.49 13.49 3.63
C GLY A 102 53.63 13.22 4.87
N PHE A 103 54.16 13.50 6.06
CA PHE A 103 53.46 13.24 7.31
C PHE A 103 52.21 14.10 7.49
N SER A 104 51.35 13.67 8.41
CA SER A 104 50.13 14.36 8.79
C SER A 104 50.00 14.38 10.31
N LEU A 105 49.44 15.45 10.84
CA LEU A 105 49.06 15.58 12.23
C LEU A 105 47.55 15.66 12.36
N TYR A 106 47.01 14.89 13.29
CA TYR A 106 45.59 14.86 13.60
C TYR A 106 45.35 15.05 15.09
N ILE A 107 44.24 15.71 15.41
CA ILE A 107 43.76 15.92 16.77
C ILE A 107 42.45 15.16 16.93
N SER A 108 42.35 14.29 17.93
CA SER A 108 41.18 13.41 18.11
C SER A 108 40.73 13.37 19.57
N ASN A 109 39.43 13.17 19.78
CA ASN A 109 38.87 12.90 21.11
C ASN A 109 38.81 11.40 21.44
N THR A 110 38.74 10.53 20.43
CA THR A 110 38.62 9.06 20.61
C THR A 110 39.95 8.33 20.44
N GLY A 111 40.91 8.96 19.75
CA GLY A 111 42.21 8.36 19.42
C GLY A 111 42.22 7.65 18.07
N ASP A 112 41.11 7.73 17.32
CA ASP A 112 40.99 7.23 15.95
C ASP A 112 41.26 8.35 14.95
N LYS A 113 41.84 7.97 13.80
CA LYS A 113 42.16 8.91 12.71
C LYS A 113 40.90 9.34 11.94
N GLU A 114 39.90 8.48 11.78
CA GLU A 114 38.71 8.80 10.95
C GLU A 114 37.79 9.85 11.59
N SER A 115 37.70 9.86 12.92
CA SER A 115 36.94 10.84 13.70
C SER A 115 37.75 12.08 14.09
N SER A 116 38.97 12.20 13.57
CA SER A 116 39.92 13.25 13.96
C SER A 116 39.81 14.50 13.08
N SER A 117 40.28 15.63 13.62
CA SER A 117 40.48 16.87 12.86
C SER A 117 41.91 16.93 12.33
N LEU A 118 42.07 17.18 11.03
CA LEU A 118 43.38 17.41 10.42
C LEU A 118 43.97 18.73 10.92
N CYS A 119 45.11 18.65 11.59
CA CYS A 119 45.86 19.81 12.05
C CYS A 119 46.84 20.28 10.98
N TYR A 120 47.55 19.34 10.36
CA TYR A 120 48.57 19.63 9.37
C TYR A 120 48.76 18.45 8.42
N LYS A 121 49.00 18.74 7.14
CA LYS A 121 49.48 17.78 6.14
C LYS A 121 50.69 18.40 5.47
N ASP A 122 51.80 17.66 5.48
CA ASP A 122 53.04 18.10 4.87
C ASP A 122 52.90 18.27 3.35
N GLY A 123 53.59 19.28 2.83
CA GLY A 123 53.55 19.64 1.42
C GLY A 123 54.61 18.91 0.59
N PRO A 124 54.78 19.28 -0.69
CA PRO A 124 55.77 18.65 -1.55
C PRO A 124 57.23 19.01 -1.20
N ALA A 125 57.44 20.09 -0.43
CA ALA A 125 58.77 20.49 0.02
C ALA A 125 59.18 19.69 1.27
N LEU A 126 60.45 19.31 1.36
CA LEU A 126 60.96 18.54 2.50
C LEU A 126 60.81 19.33 3.82
N PRO A 127 60.22 18.75 4.88
CA PRO A 127 60.05 19.43 6.16
C PRO A 127 61.39 19.60 6.89
N PRO A 128 61.56 20.62 7.74
CA PRO A 128 62.71 20.72 8.64
C PRO A 128 62.63 19.63 9.73
N LEU A 129 63.79 19.13 10.18
CA LEU A 129 63.83 18.10 11.23
C LEU A 129 63.38 18.61 12.60
N ASN A 130 63.44 19.92 12.84
CA ASN A 130 62.76 20.57 13.96
C ASN A 130 61.60 21.37 13.38
N PHE A 131 60.41 20.78 13.46
CA PHE A 131 59.20 21.29 12.86
C PHE A 131 58.26 21.85 13.92
N THR A 132 57.64 22.99 13.66
CA THR A 132 56.60 23.57 14.51
C THR A 132 55.44 24.03 13.67
N ILE A 133 54.23 23.70 14.09
CA ILE A 133 53.00 24.19 13.47
C ILE A 133 52.03 24.71 14.51
N THR A 134 51.38 25.82 14.22
CA THR A 134 50.23 26.31 14.98
C THR A 134 49.02 25.42 14.71
N CYS A 135 48.45 24.89 15.77
CA CYS A 135 47.37 23.91 15.75
C CYS A 135 46.32 24.30 16.78
N THR A 136 45.48 25.29 16.46
CA THR A 136 44.49 25.83 17.40
C THR A 136 43.20 25.01 17.43
N LEU A 137 43.34 23.71 17.70
CA LEU A 137 42.27 22.74 17.79
C LEU A 137 42.07 22.28 19.24
N SER A 138 41.06 21.46 19.48
CA SER A 138 40.87 20.78 20.76
C SER A 138 40.78 19.28 20.59
N GLY A 139 41.44 18.55 21.49
CA GLY A 139 41.45 17.09 21.48
C GLY A 139 42.09 16.48 22.72
N ARG A 140 41.93 15.16 22.83
CA ARG A 140 42.62 14.33 23.82
C ARG A 140 43.87 13.65 23.28
N TYR A 141 43.88 13.36 21.98
CA TYR A 141 44.96 12.65 21.31
C TYR A 141 45.59 13.54 20.24
N VAL A 142 46.92 13.54 20.19
CA VAL A 142 47.69 14.04 19.05
C VAL A 142 48.26 12.84 18.31
N ILE A 143 47.97 12.73 17.02
CA ILE A 143 48.31 11.58 16.20
C ILE A 143 49.22 12.05 15.06
N PHE A 144 50.44 11.52 15.04
CA PHE A 144 51.34 11.57 13.91
C PHE A 144 51.06 10.39 12.98
N TYR A 145 51.01 10.65 11.68
CA TYR A 145 50.77 9.64 10.68
C TYR A 145 51.69 9.86 9.47
N ASN A 146 52.30 8.80 8.95
CA ASN A 146 53.14 8.86 7.76
C ASN A 146 52.92 7.61 6.89
N GLU A 147 53.07 7.78 5.58
CA GLU A 147 52.73 6.73 4.61
C GLU A 147 53.63 6.71 3.38
N ARG A 148 53.82 5.50 2.85
CA ARG A 148 54.53 5.18 1.61
C ARG A 148 53.75 4.07 0.89
N LEU A 149 52.82 4.48 0.05
CA LEU A 149 51.83 3.63 -0.64
C LEU A 149 52.36 3.14 -1.99
N ASP A 150 51.91 1.95 -2.39
CA ASP A 150 52.27 1.37 -3.68
C ASP A 150 51.59 2.12 -4.83
N GLY A 151 52.31 2.30 -5.94
CA GLY A 151 51.80 2.99 -7.13
C GLY A 151 51.70 4.52 -7.03
N VAL A 152 52.06 5.11 -5.90
CA VAL A 152 52.06 6.58 -5.71
C VAL A 152 53.42 7.17 -6.10
N THR A 153 53.40 8.21 -6.93
CA THR A 153 54.61 9.01 -7.24
C THR A 153 54.80 10.08 -6.17
N TYR A 154 55.89 9.97 -5.39
CA TYR A 154 56.24 10.94 -4.36
C TYR A 154 57.13 12.07 -4.91
N PRO A 155 57.08 13.28 -4.30
CA PRO A 155 57.95 14.39 -4.69
C PRO A 155 59.45 14.07 -4.57
N VAL A 156 60.25 14.80 -5.35
CA VAL A 156 61.71 14.64 -5.35
C VAL A 156 62.27 14.86 -3.93
N GLY A 157 63.13 13.95 -3.50
CA GLY A 157 63.77 13.97 -2.17
C GLY A 157 63.01 13.21 -1.08
N TYR A 158 61.79 12.74 -1.34
CA TYR A 158 61.12 11.80 -0.44
C TYR A 158 61.87 10.47 -0.46
N GLU A 159 62.10 9.91 0.73
CA GLU A 159 62.62 8.55 0.84
C GLU A 159 61.48 7.57 0.62
N VAL A 160 61.57 6.73 -0.43
CA VAL A 160 60.50 5.81 -0.81
C VAL A 160 60.92 4.34 -0.81
N VAL A 161 62.15 4.00 -1.18
CA VAL A 161 62.57 2.60 -1.40
C VAL A 161 63.26 1.99 -0.17
N ASP A 162 64.11 2.77 0.51
CA ASP A 162 65.05 2.25 1.50
C ASP A 162 64.70 2.66 2.93
N ASN A 163 64.53 1.66 3.80
CA ASN A 163 64.58 1.80 5.26
C ASN A 163 63.89 3.05 5.82
N VAL A 164 62.66 3.35 5.37
CA VAL A 164 61.92 4.55 5.78
C VAL A 164 61.37 4.35 7.20
N PHE A 165 62.19 4.69 8.19
CA PHE A 165 61.80 4.70 9.60
C PHE A 165 61.18 6.04 9.99
N THR A 166 60.17 6.01 10.85
CA THR A 166 59.75 7.19 11.60
C THR A 166 60.49 7.21 12.92
N GLU A 167 61.21 8.31 13.20
CA GLU A 167 62.06 8.47 14.37
C GLU A 167 61.78 9.84 15.04
N LEU A 168 60.75 9.88 15.89
CA LEU A 168 60.40 11.08 16.66
C LEU A 168 61.20 11.09 17.96
N CYS A 169 62.02 12.11 18.15
CA CYS A 169 62.86 12.26 19.35
C CYS A 169 62.20 13.13 20.41
N GLU A 170 61.34 14.05 20.03
CA GLU A 170 60.53 14.81 20.97
C GLU A 170 59.28 15.30 20.22
N VAL A 171 58.12 15.23 20.88
CA VAL A 171 56.86 15.80 20.42
C VAL A 171 56.29 16.61 21.58
N THR A 172 56.34 17.92 21.44
CA THR A 172 55.84 18.88 22.44
C THR A 172 54.49 19.40 21.98
N VAL A 173 53.45 19.17 22.78
CA VAL A 173 52.09 19.66 22.51
C VAL A 173 51.82 20.86 23.39
N ASN A 174 51.94 22.06 22.84
CA ASN A 174 51.78 23.29 23.61
C ASN A 174 50.30 23.65 23.77
N GLY A 175 49.86 23.91 25.00
CA GLY A 175 48.51 24.39 25.29
C GLY A 175 48.35 24.83 26.74
N CYS A 176 47.13 24.76 27.27
CA CYS A 176 46.86 25.09 28.68
C CYS A 176 46.73 23.82 29.53
N SER A 177 47.59 23.63 30.53
CA SER A 177 47.56 22.45 31.41
C SER A 177 46.27 22.32 32.22
N LYS A 178 45.60 23.45 32.50
CA LYS A 178 44.25 23.48 33.03
C LYS A 178 43.24 23.36 31.88
N PRO A 179 42.36 22.34 31.87
CA PRO A 179 41.30 22.25 30.86
C PRO A 179 40.32 23.42 30.94
N GLY A 180 39.70 23.75 29.80
CA GLY A 180 38.61 24.72 29.71
C GLY A 180 39.00 26.17 29.98
N VAL A 181 40.27 26.52 29.78
CA VAL A 181 40.75 27.91 29.81
C VAL A 181 41.46 28.27 28.50
N TYR A 182 41.57 29.57 28.26
CA TYR A 182 42.22 30.15 27.10
C TYR A 182 42.94 31.47 27.47
N GLY A 183 43.57 32.08 26.48
CA GLY A 183 44.34 33.30 26.58
C GLY A 183 45.83 33.02 26.79
N SER A 184 46.65 34.05 26.59
CA SER A 184 48.13 33.97 26.63
C SER A 184 48.73 33.49 27.96
N ASN A 185 47.94 33.47 29.04
CA ASN A 185 48.33 33.04 30.38
C ASN A 185 47.45 31.88 30.90
N CYS A 186 46.60 31.26 30.08
CA CYS A 186 45.75 30.13 30.48
C CYS A 186 44.88 30.40 31.74
N LYS A 187 44.31 31.61 31.85
CA LYS A 187 43.53 32.05 33.02
C LYS A 187 42.06 32.35 32.72
N ILE A 188 41.69 32.54 31.45
CA ILE A 188 40.34 32.96 31.08
C ILE A 188 39.50 31.70 30.83
N PRO A 189 38.38 31.47 31.54
CA PRO A 189 37.56 30.28 31.31
C PRO A 189 36.86 30.34 29.95
N CYS A 190 36.74 29.20 29.27
CA CYS A 190 35.91 29.09 28.08
C CYS A 190 34.43 29.37 28.41
N PRO A 191 33.65 29.91 27.45
CA PRO A 191 32.21 30.09 27.61
C PRO A 191 31.49 28.83 28.11
N ASN A 192 30.43 29.03 28.91
CA ASN A 192 29.81 27.94 29.67
C ASN A 192 29.22 26.83 28.81
N ASN A 193 28.64 27.20 27.67
CA ASN A 193 27.96 26.27 26.76
C ASN A 193 28.84 25.87 25.58
N CYS A 194 30.15 26.10 25.64
CA CYS A 194 31.06 25.45 24.70
C CYS A 194 31.06 23.94 24.97
N ARG A 195 30.96 23.15 23.90
CA ARG A 195 30.99 21.71 23.98
C ARG A 195 32.27 21.21 24.65
N TYR A 196 32.15 20.33 25.64
CA TYR A 196 33.28 19.83 26.45
C TYR A 196 34.07 20.93 27.18
N ARG A 197 33.52 22.16 27.30
CA ARG A 197 34.23 23.35 27.77
C ARG A 197 35.47 23.71 26.94
N THR A 198 35.53 23.36 25.66
CA THR A 198 36.69 23.65 24.81
C THR A 198 36.44 24.87 23.92
N CYS A 199 37.49 25.66 23.71
CA CYS A 199 37.41 26.87 22.93
C CYS A 199 38.76 27.21 22.32
N HIS A 200 38.75 28.00 21.27
CA HIS A 200 39.94 28.44 20.57
C HIS A 200 40.86 29.18 21.54
N ILE A 201 42.09 28.70 21.67
CA ILE A 201 42.98 29.02 22.78
C ILE A 201 43.39 30.50 22.85
N GLN A 202 43.28 31.25 21.74
CA GLN A 202 43.66 32.66 21.69
C GLN A 202 42.49 33.63 21.90
N ASN A 203 41.31 33.33 21.35
CA ASN A 203 40.19 34.29 21.27
C ASN A 203 38.92 33.80 22.01
N GLY A 204 38.89 32.56 22.50
CA GLY A 204 37.81 32.03 23.32
C GLY A 204 36.56 31.59 22.55
N THR A 205 36.59 31.55 21.22
CA THR A 205 35.43 31.08 20.43
C THR A 205 35.26 29.57 20.59
N CYS A 206 34.04 29.10 20.85
CA CYS A 206 33.76 27.67 21.01
C CYS A 206 33.98 26.92 19.70
N PHE A 207 34.51 25.69 19.77
CA PHE A 207 34.59 24.78 18.61
C PHE A 207 33.24 24.16 18.25
N GLY A 208 32.30 24.18 19.19
CA GLY A 208 30.90 23.81 19.03
C GLY A 208 30.14 24.13 20.31
N CYS A 209 28.83 24.22 20.21
CA CYS A 209 27.95 24.48 21.34
C CYS A 209 27.34 23.21 21.91
N GLU A 210 27.09 23.22 23.21
CA GLU A 210 26.21 22.26 23.85
C GLU A 210 24.78 22.37 23.28
N ALA A 211 24.03 21.28 23.40
CA ALA A 211 22.67 21.22 22.86
C ALA A 211 21.78 22.32 23.49
N GLY A 212 20.97 22.98 22.66
CA GLY A 212 20.13 24.11 23.08
C GLY A 212 20.77 25.49 22.89
N TYR A 213 22.03 25.56 22.44
CA TYR A 213 22.75 26.82 22.26
C TYR A 213 23.42 26.94 20.89
N LYS A 214 23.62 28.18 20.44
CA LYS A 214 24.33 28.55 19.21
C LYS A 214 25.15 29.84 19.37
N GLY A 215 25.93 30.13 18.33
CA GLY A 215 26.78 31.32 18.21
C GLY A 215 28.24 31.02 18.54
N THR A 216 29.12 31.97 18.24
CA THR A 216 30.58 31.78 18.34
C THR A 216 31.08 31.56 19.78
N ILE A 217 30.29 31.97 20.78
CA ILE A 217 30.56 31.77 22.21
C ILE A 217 29.41 31.02 22.92
N CYS A 218 28.46 30.45 22.15
CA CYS A 218 27.34 29.67 22.68
C CYS A 218 26.48 30.40 23.73
N ALA A 219 26.32 31.71 23.58
CA ALA A 219 25.54 32.55 24.48
C ALA A 219 24.07 32.67 24.10
N THR A 220 23.69 32.29 22.87
CA THR A 220 22.32 32.41 22.37
C THR A 220 21.65 31.04 22.43
N GLU A 221 20.46 30.96 23.03
CA GLU A 221 19.65 29.74 22.97
C GLU A 221 19.16 29.45 21.55
N CYS A 222 18.75 28.21 21.30
CA CYS A 222 18.09 27.87 20.05
C CYS A 222 16.80 28.68 19.86
N PRO A 223 16.52 29.11 18.62
CA PRO A 223 15.18 29.54 18.22
C PRO A 223 14.16 28.41 18.43
N ASP A 224 12.90 28.76 18.62
CA ASP A 224 11.82 27.82 18.96
C ASP A 224 11.59 26.69 17.93
N GLU A 225 12.04 26.87 16.70
CA GLU A 225 11.94 25.88 15.61
C GLU A 225 13.17 24.96 15.49
N TRP A 226 14.18 25.13 16.33
CA TRP A 226 15.46 24.43 16.23
C TRP A 226 15.92 23.89 17.58
N TYR A 227 16.65 22.78 17.55
CA TYR A 227 17.16 22.11 18.75
C TYR A 227 18.50 21.41 18.50
N GLY A 228 19.05 20.83 19.57
CA GLY A 228 20.26 20.02 19.53
C GLY A 228 21.55 20.86 19.51
N PHE A 229 22.67 20.20 19.23
CA PHE A 229 23.99 20.84 19.18
C PHE A 229 24.05 21.88 18.07
N ASP A 230 24.56 23.07 18.39
CA ASP A 230 24.61 24.24 17.50
C ASP A 230 23.25 24.64 16.90
N CYS A 231 22.13 24.13 17.43
CA CYS A 231 20.79 24.31 16.87
C CYS A 231 20.68 23.87 15.40
N LYS A 232 21.30 22.74 15.04
CA LYS A 232 21.31 22.21 13.66
C LYS A 232 20.13 21.32 13.31
N GLN A 233 19.30 20.95 14.28
CA GLN A 233 18.15 20.06 14.09
C GLN A 233 16.87 20.88 14.12
N GLN A 234 15.94 20.62 13.21
CA GLN A 234 14.69 21.36 13.11
C GLN A 234 13.56 20.60 13.83
N CYS A 235 12.74 21.31 14.61
CA CYS A 235 11.52 20.76 15.20
C CYS A 235 10.55 20.30 14.09
N SER A 236 9.70 19.31 14.38
CA SER A 236 8.66 18.85 13.44
C SER A 236 7.63 19.94 13.10
N GLY A 237 7.45 20.93 13.96
CA GLY A 237 6.38 21.93 13.86
C GLY A 237 5.00 21.40 14.26
N HIS A 238 4.93 20.21 14.86
CA HIS A 238 3.69 19.53 15.21
C HIS A 238 3.60 19.23 16.70
N CYS A 239 4.19 20.05 17.56
CA CYS A 239 3.90 19.96 18.98
C CYS A 239 2.48 20.48 19.28
N ARG A 240 1.85 19.96 20.33
CA ARG A 240 0.50 20.35 20.73
C ARG A 240 0.40 21.87 20.93
N ASN A 241 -0.73 22.46 20.53
CA ASN A 241 -1.00 23.90 20.62
C ASN A 241 0.04 24.81 19.95
N ASN A 242 0.87 24.27 19.05
CA ASN A 242 2.04 24.95 18.48
C ASN A 242 3.06 25.38 19.56
N ASP A 243 3.13 24.66 20.67
CA ASP A 243 4.17 24.88 21.68
C ASP A 243 5.57 24.65 21.08
N PRO A 244 6.59 25.40 21.49
CA PRO A 244 7.96 25.17 21.02
C PRO A 244 8.47 23.79 21.47
N CYS A 245 9.26 23.15 20.62
CA CYS A 245 9.87 21.88 20.99
C CYS A 245 11.03 22.10 21.98
N ASN A 246 11.39 21.08 22.75
CA ASN A 246 12.49 21.19 23.69
C ASN A 246 13.80 21.52 22.96
N LYS A 247 14.44 22.64 23.27
CA LYS A 247 15.64 23.14 22.56
C LYS A 247 16.85 22.19 22.66
N VAL A 248 16.87 21.29 23.63
CA VAL A 248 17.96 20.31 23.82
C VAL A 248 17.67 19.02 23.06
N THR A 249 16.49 18.43 23.26
CA THR A 249 16.15 17.08 22.77
C THR A 249 15.25 17.05 21.54
N GLY A 250 14.60 18.17 21.23
CA GLY A 250 13.58 18.29 20.19
C GLY A 250 12.19 17.77 20.58
N GLN A 251 12.06 17.20 21.77
CA GLN A 251 10.84 16.52 22.21
C GLN A 251 9.69 17.51 22.43
N CYS A 252 8.47 17.09 22.10
CA CYS A 252 7.27 17.84 22.44
C CYS A 252 6.78 17.43 23.84
N ASP A 253 7.17 18.17 24.88
CA ASP A 253 6.86 17.85 26.28
C ASP A 253 5.34 17.89 26.57
N GLY A 254 4.59 18.73 25.86
CA GLY A 254 3.12 18.79 25.90
C GLY A 254 2.42 17.68 25.10
N GLY A 255 3.18 16.80 24.45
CA GLY A 255 2.69 15.76 23.55
C GLY A 255 2.27 16.28 22.18
N CYS A 256 1.62 15.42 21.40
CA CYS A 256 1.23 15.71 20.02
C CYS A 256 -0.22 16.22 19.90
N PRO A 257 -0.52 17.02 18.86
CA PRO A 257 -1.88 17.37 18.46
C PRO A 257 -2.59 16.16 17.84
N TYR A 258 -3.89 16.32 17.61
CA TYR A 258 -4.71 15.29 16.96
C TYR A 258 -4.13 14.90 15.60
N GLY A 259 -4.00 13.58 15.35
CA GLY A 259 -3.50 13.07 14.09
C GLY A 259 -1.97 13.01 13.96
N TRP A 260 -1.22 13.26 15.03
CA TRP A 260 0.24 13.13 15.07
C TRP A 260 0.71 12.30 16.26
N TYR A 261 1.84 11.62 16.11
CA TYR A 261 2.47 10.81 17.15
C TYR A 261 4.01 10.79 17.00
N GLY A 262 4.68 10.27 18.02
CA GLY A 262 6.14 10.24 18.14
C GLY A 262 6.62 11.18 19.24
N GLN A 263 7.87 11.03 19.67
CA GLN A 263 8.44 11.90 20.72
C GLN A 263 8.64 13.34 20.21
N HIS A 264 8.84 13.50 18.91
CA HIS A 264 8.98 14.78 18.23
C HIS A 264 7.72 15.15 17.44
N CYS A 265 6.64 14.36 17.52
CA CYS A 265 5.41 14.52 16.73
C CYS A 265 5.66 14.56 15.21
N GLU A 266 6.64 13.80 14.76
CA GLU A 266 7.14 13.75 13.40
C GLU A 266 6.32 12.82 12.49
N HIS A 267 5.44 11.99 13.08
CA HIS A 267 4.66 11.01 12.35
C HIS A 267 3.17 11.33 12.35
N ARG A 268 2.56 11.27 11.16
CA ARG A 268 1.12 11.44 10.99
C ARG A 268 0.41 10.11 11.28
N CYS A 269 -0.69 10.17 12.04
CA CYS A 269 -1.61 9.04 12.17
C CYS A 269 -2.18 8.71 10.78
N VAL A 270 -1.91 7.51 10.29
CA VAL A 270 -2.44 6.97 9.01
C VAL A 270 -3.68 6.10 9.22
N GLY A 271 -3.90 5.64 10.45
CA GLY A 271 -4.87 4.62 10.80
C GLY A 271 -6.33 5.04 10.83
N HIS A 272 -7.20 4.09 10.49
CA HIS A 272 -8.63 4.19 10.71
C HIS A 272 -9.00 3.68 12.11
N CYS A 273 -8.64 4.43 13.15
CA CYS A 273 -9.00 4.08 14.52
C CYS A 273 -10.52 4.10 14.72
N MET A 274 -11.01 3.27 15.65
CA MET A 274 -12.43 3.15 15.97
C MET A 274 -13.05 4.51 16.34
N ASN A 275 -14.29 4.76 15.90
CA ASN A 275 -15.05 6.00 16.13
C ASN A 275 -14.33 7.28 15.72
N ASN A 276 -13.41 7.20 14.73
CA ASN A 276 -12.58 8.33 14.32
C ASN A 276 -11.80 8.94 15.50
N ALA A 277 -11.34 8.09 16.43
CA ALA A 277 -10.42 8.49 17.49
C ALA A 277 -9.04 8.82 16.91
N SER A 278 -8.26 9.65 17.60
CA SER A 278 -6.83 9.82 17.27
C SER A 278 -6.06 8.56 17.63
N CYS A 279 -4.98 8.29 16.90
CA CYS A 279 -4.01 7.29 17.32
C CYS A 279 -3.28 7.74 18.59
N ASN A 280 -2.72 6.78 19.32
CA ASN A 280 -1.91 6.99 20.50
C ASN A 280 -0.69 7.85 20.13
N GLN A 281 -0.48 8.90 20.91
CA GLN A 281 0.48 9.97 20.58
C GLN A 281 1.94 9.55 20.77
N VAL A 282 2.21 8.44 21.47
CA VAL A 282 3.58 7.97 21.70
C VAL A 282 3.99 6.99 20.61
N ASN A 283 3.15 5.99 20.32
CA ASN A 283 3.52 4.85 19.47
C ASN A 283 2.68 4.73 18.19
N GLY A 284 1.67 5.57 17.98
CA GLY A 284 0.83 5.58 16.80
C GLY A 284 -0.26 4.50 16.75
N SER A 285 -0.42 3.66 17.78
CA SER A 285 -1.42 2.59 17.78
C SER A 285 -2.84 3.08 18.03
N CYS A 286 -3.85 2.34 17.56
CA CYS A 286 -5.25 2.59 17.91
C CYS A 286 -5.63 1.79 19.16
N ASP A 287 -5.60 2.41 20.34
CA ASP A 287 -5.76 1.72 21.63
C ASP A 287 -7.14 1.04 21.81
N VAL A 288 -8.18 1.57 21.16
CA VAL A 288 -9.55 1.04 21.18
C VAL A 288 -9.81 0.08 20.00
N GLY A 289 -8.81 -0.13 19.13
CA GLY A 289 -8.91 -0.94 17.92
C GLY A 289 -9.33 -0.17 16.68
N CYS A 290 -9.57 -0.90 15.60
CA CYS A 290 -9.81 -0.36 14.26
C CYS A 290 -11.28 -0.14 13.95
N ALA A 291 -11.56 0.82 13.08
CA ALA A 291 -12.86 0.94 12.43
C ALA A 291 -13.16 -0.32 11.60
N ALA A 292 -14.46 -0.59 11.36
CA ALA A 292 -14.87 -1.75 10.57
C ALA A 292 -14.22 -1.73 9.18
N GLY A 293 -13.76 -2.88 8.72
CA GLY A 293 -13.03 -3.03 7.45
C GLY A 293 -11.52 -2.81 7.53
N TRP A 294 -10.98 -2.51 8.71
CA TRP A 294 -9.55 -2.27 8.93
C TRP A 294 -8.98 -3.17 10.04
N ILE A 295 -7.68 -3.46 9.96
CA ILE A 295 -6.94 -4.31 10.90
C ILE A 295 -5.49 -3.84 11.07
N GLY A 296 -4.80 -4.38 12.07
CA GLY A 296 -3.43 -4.04 12.44
C GLY A 296 -3.37 -3.12 13.66
N SER A 297 -2.20 -2.99 14.27
CA SER A 297 -2.00 -2.10 15.43
C SER A 297 -2.21 -0.63 15.08
N PHE A 298 -1.91 -0.27 13.83
CA PHE A 298 -2.07 1.08 13.28
C PHE A 298 -3.35 1.25 12.47
N CYS A 299 -4.17 0.21 12.29
CA CYS A 299 -5.40 0.27 11.49
C CYS A 299 -5.21 0.85 10.08
N ASP A 300 -4.05 0.56 9.48
CA ASP A 300 -3.59 1.01 8.17
C ASP A 300 -3.82 -0.04 7.07
N LYS A 301 -4.24 -1.25 7.45
CA LYS A 301 -4.50 -2.37 6.53
C LYS A 301 -5.99 -2.61 6.40
N GLU A 302 -6.47 -2.62 5.16
CA GLU A 302 -7.83 -3.05 4.85
C GLU A 302 -7.98 -4.57 5.03
N CYS A 303 -9.18 -5.03 5.40
CA CYS A 303 -9.49 -6.45 5.44
C CYS A 303 -9.26 -7.13 4.08
N SER A 304 -8.64 -8.31 4.10
CA SER A 304 -8.45 -9.13 2.90
C SER A 304 -9.78 -9.53 2.24
N ASP A 305 -9.72 -9.92 0.96
CA ASP A 305 -10.87 -10.50 0.25
C ASP A 305 -11.44 -11.71 0.99
N GLY A 306 -12.74 -11.66 1.26
CA GLY A 306 -13.44 -12.67 2.05
C GLY A 306 -13.66 -12.31 3.53
N ALA A 307 -13.10 -11.22 4.07
CA ALA A 307 -13.29 -10.82 5.47
C ALA A 307 -13.90 -9.41 5.62
N TYR A 308 -14.68 -9.19 6.68
CA TYR A 308 -15.33 -7.91 6.96
C TYR A 308 -15.60 -7.64 8.46
N GLY A 309 -15.97 -6.40 8.78
CA GLY A 309 -16.36 -5.94 10.11
C GLY A 309 -15.18 -5.48 10.97
N TYR A 310 -15.41 -5.36 12.28
CA TYR A 310 -14.36 -4.99 13.23
C TYR A 310 -13.32 -6.09 13.36
N GLY A 311 -12.04 -5.75 13.19
CA GLY A 311 -10.94 -6.71 13.26
C GLY A 311 -11.00 -7.83 12.21
N CYS A 312 -11.78 -7.64 11.14
CA CYS A 312 -11.93 -8.61 10.05
C CYS A 312 -12.33 -10.04 10.50
N VAL A 313 -13.08 -10.16 11.60
CA VAL A 313 -13.43 -11.47 12.18
C VAL A 313 -14.57 -12.19 11.46
N ASN A 314 -15.35 -11.47 10.64
CA ASN A 314 -16.48 -12.05 9.92
C ASN A 314 -16.11 -12.42 8.49
N ASN A 315 -16.65 -13.52 7.97
CA ASN A 315 -16.40 -13.99 6.61
C ASN A 315 -17.53 -13.60 5.65
N CYS A 316 -17.18 -13.14 4.45
CA CYS A 316 -18.11 -12.93 3.35
C CYS A 316 -18.82 -14.24 2.99
N SER A 317 -20.09 -14.14 2.56
CA SER A 317 -20.79 -15.29 1.98
C SER A 317 -20.16 -15.71 0.65
N GLY A 318 -20.02 -17.02 0.43
CA GLY A 318 -19.64 -17.60 -0.87
C GLY A 318 -20.72 -17.44 -1.96
N HIS A 319 -21.85 -16.82 -1.62
CA HIS A 319 -22.98 -16.61 -2.51
C HIS A 319 -23.12 -15.17 -3.02
N CYS A 320 -22.13 -14.30 -2.80
CA CYS A 320 -22.04 -13.04 -3.54
C CYS A 320 -21.94 -13.33 -5.06
N MET A 321 -22.62 -12.53 -5.87
CA MET A 321 -22.67 -12.75 -7.32
C MET A 321 -21.28 -12.60 -7.96
N ASN A 322 -20.96 -13.47 -8.93
CA ASN A 322 -19.69 -13.53 -9.66
C ASN A 322 -18.43 -13.60 -8.77
N ASP A 323 -18.54 -14.21 -7.59
CA ASP A 323 -17.45 -14.34 -6.61
C ASP A 323 -16.82 -12.99 -6.21
N THR A 324 -17.60 -11.91 -6.31
CA THR A 324 -17.13 -10.58 -5.93
C THR A 324 -16.94 -10.46 -4.42
N PRO A 325 -15.86 -9.81 -3.95
CA PRO A 325 -15.66 -9.56 -2.53
C PRO A 325 -16.81 -8.74 -1.96
N CYS A 326 -17.26 -9.10 -0.77
CA CYS A 326 -18.24 -8.30 -0.04
C CYS A 326 -17.60 -7.01 0.52
N LYS A 327 -18.42 -6.00 0.82
CA LYS A 327 -17.95 -4.77 1.47
C LYS A 327 -17.26 -5.08 2.79
N LYS A 328 -16.01 -4.61 2.96
CA LYS A 328 -15.17 -4.89 4.13
C LYS A 328 -15.75 -4.34 5.43
N GLN A 329 -16.56 -3.29 5.35
CA GLN A 329 -17.14 -2.66 6.53
C GLN A 329 -18.40 -3.41 7.01
N THR A 330 -19.23 -3.87 6.07
CA THR A 330 -20.61 -4.32 6.38
C THR A 330 -20.91 -5.77 5.99
N GLY A 331 -20.08 -6.42 5.19
CA GLY A 331 -20.33 -7.75 4.65
C GLY A 331 -21.26 -7.78 3.45
N HIS A 332 -21.71 -6.62 2.96
CA HIS A 332 -22.74 -6.53 1.93
C HIS A 332 -22.22 -6.91 0.53
N CYS A 333 -22.97 -7.74 -0.20
CA CYS A 333 -22.69 -8.06 -1.61
C CYS A 333 -23.37 -7.02 -2.53
N ASP A 334 -22.64 -6.00 -2.98
CA ASP A 334 -23.20 -4.89 -3.79
C ASP A 334 -23.78 -5.33 -5.15
N ARG A 335 -23.26 -6.41 -5.73
CA ARG A 335 -23.75 -6.96 -7.01
C ARG A 335 -24.93 -7.92 -6.85
N GLY A 336 -25.43 -8.08 -5.62
CA GLY A 336 -26.49 -9.01 -5.28
C GLY A 336 -26.00 -10.45 -5.09
N CYS A 337 -26.97 -11.37 -4.99
CA CYS A 337 -26.73 -12.77 -4.63
C CYS A 337 -26.79 -13.72 -5.83
N LYS A 338 -26.08 -14.85 -5.71
CA LYS A 338 -26.28 -16.03 -6.57
C LYS A 338 -27.74 -16.52 -6.44
N PRO A 339 -28.32 -17.13 -7.50
CA PRO A 339 -29.68 -17.66 -7.45
C PRO A 339 -29.88 -18.61 -6.26
N GLY A 340 -31.06 -18.55 -5.62
CA GLY A 340 -31.36 -19.33 -4.41
C GLY A 340 -31.01 -18.66 -3.09
N TYR A 341 -30.32 -17.52 -3.12
CA TYR A 341 -29.94 -16.75 -1.93
C TYR A 341 -30.49 -15.33 -1.97
N THR A 342 -30.75 -14.77 -0.81
CA THR A 342 -31.30 -13.42 -0.59
C THR A 342 -30.69 -12.76 0.63
N ASN A 343 -31.13 -11.54 0.95
CA ASN A 343 -30.59 -10.61 1.94
C ASN A 343 -29.27 -9.91 1.52
N ALA A 344 -28.86 -8.90 2.29
CA ALA A 344 -27.69 -8.09 2.01
C ALA A 344 -26.36 -8.88 2.06
N LEU A 345 -26.30 -9.95 2.85
CA LEU A 345 -25.12 -10.79 3.07
C LEU A 345 -25.12 -12.04 2.19
N CYS A 346 -26.18 -12.27 1.39
CA CYS A 346 -26.41 -13.51 0.65
C CYS A 346 -26.27 -14.78 1.51
N SER A 347 -26.72 -14.71 2.77
CA SER A 347 -26.63 -15.82 3.74
C SER A 347 -27.95 -16.54 3.94
N LYS A 348 -29.06 -15.98 3.43
CA LYS A 348 -30.39 -16.54 3.60
C LYS A 348 -30.82 -17.24 2.31
N GLU A 349 -31.19 -18.51 2.43
CA GLU A 349 -31.81 -19.26 1.34
C GLU A 349 -33.20 -18.72 0.99
N CYS A 350 -33.64 -18.91 -0.25
CA CYS A 350 -35.02 -18.60 -0.63
C CYS A 350 -36.00 -19.41 0.23
N SER A 351 -37.01 -18.72 0.74
CA SER A 351 -38.09 -19.37 1.49
C SER A 351 -38.75 -20.45 0.63
N SER A 352 -39.21 -21.54 1.27
CA SER A 352 -39.93 -22.62 0.61
C SER A 352 -41.06 -22.08 -0.28
N GLY A 353 -41.16 -22.60 -1.50
CA GLY A 353 -42.09 -22.11 -2.51
C GLY A 353 -41.55 -21.01 -3.43
N THR A 354 -40.31 -20.51 -3.23
CA THR A 354 -39.67 -19.53 -4.12
C THR A 354 -38.27 -19.96 -4.56
N TYR A 355 -37.85 -19.51 -5.75
CA TYR A 355 -36.55 -19.86 -6.31
C TYR A 355 -35.96 -18.77 -7.22
N GLY A 356 -34.71 -18.97 -7.63
CA GLY A 356 -34.02 -18.15 -8.62
C GLY A 356 -33.41 -16.87 -8.05
N LYS A 357 -33.08 -15.91 -8.92
CA LYS A 357 -32.47 -14.63 -8.52
C LYS A 357 -33.45 -13.81 -7.69
N ASN A 358 -32.99 -13.32 -6.53
CA ASN A 358 -33.78 -12.56 -5.55
C ASN A 358 -35.05 -13.30 -5.06
N CYS A 359 -35.13 -14.62 -5.22
CA CYS A 359 -36.30 -15.43 -4.81
C CYS A 359 -37.64 -14.93 -5.39
N THR A 360 -37.60 -14.40 -6.62
CA THR A 360 -38.77 -13.77 -7.25
C THR A 360 -39.67 -14.76 -7.99
N LYS A 361 -39.14 -15.94 -8.35
CA LYS A 361 -39.91 -16.98 -9.04
C LYS A 361 -40.60 -17.88 -8.02
N LYS A 362 -41.83 -18.29 -8.31
CA LYS A 362 -42.61 -19.21 -7.47
C LYS A 362 -42.49 -20.64 -7.98
N CYS A 363 -42.37 -21.60 -7.07
CA CYS A 363 -42.44 -23.02 -7.40
C CYS A 363 -43.76 -23.36 -8.09
N SER A 364 -43.74 -24.33 -9.01
CA SER A 364 -44.97 -24.83 -9.63
C SER A 364 -45.88 -25.49 -8.60
N GLU A 365 -47.18 -25.19 -8.67
CA GLU A 365 -48.22 -25.87 -7.87
C GLU A 365 -48.38 -27.34 -8.26
N TYR A 366 -47.71 -27.79 -9.33
CA TYR A 366 -47.74 -29.17 -9.81
C TYR A 366 -46.50 -29.98 -9.43
N CYS A 367 -45.60 -29.45 -8.60
CA CYS A 367 -44.61 -30.28 -7.91
C CYS A 367 -45.31 -31.28 -6.96
N LEU A 368 -44.79 -32.50 -6.86
CA LEU A 368 -45.24 -33.48 -5.87
C LEU A 368 -44.95 -32.95 -4.44
N HIS A 369 -45.84 -33.23 -3.47
CA HIS A 369 -45.79 -32.71 -2.09
C HIS A 369 -45.84 -31.16 -1.92
N ASN A 370 -46.17 -30.43 -3.00
CA ASN A 370 -46.72 -29.08 -3.02
C ASN A 370 -45.92 -27.87 -2.45
N VAL A 371 -44.65 -27.98 -2.02
CA VAL A 371 -43.87 -26.78 -1.58
C VAL A 371 -42.34 -26.87 -1.77
N SER A 372 -41.74 -28.04 -1.99
CA SER A 372 -40.27 -28.19 -2.06
C SER A 372 -39.76 -28.28 -3.49
N CYS A 373 -39.75 -27.16 -4.22
CA CYS A 373 -38.87 -27.05 -5.39
C CYS A 373 -37.48 -26.57 -4.95
N ASN A 374 -36.44 -26.93 -5.70
CA ASN A 374 -35.10 -26.46 -5.43
C ASN A 374 -35.04 -24.94 -5.54
N HIS A 375 -34.66 -24.29 -4.45
CA HIS A 375 -34.52 -22.84 -4.31
C HIS A 375 -33.60 -22.16 -5.36
N VAL A 376 -32.68 -22.88 -6.00
CA VAL A 376 -31.76 -22.32 -7.00
C VAL A 376 -32.42 -22.26 -8.38
N ASP A 377 -32.92 -23.38 -8.88
CA ASP A 377 -33.32 -23.57 -10.28
C ASP A 377 -34.83 -23.85 -10.47
N GLY A 378 -35.56 -24.12 -9.38
CA GLY A 378 -36.99 -24.39 -9.39
C GLY A 378 -37.36 -25.85 -9.64
N THR A 379 -36.38 -26.75 -9.69
CA THR A 379 -36.60 -28.17 -10.01
C THR A 379 -37.42 -28.84 -8.91
N CYS A 380 -38.49 -29.54 -9.28
CA CYS A 380 -39.28 -30.38 -8.37
C CYS A 380 -38.54 -31.70 -8.14
N THR A 381 -37.86 -31.86 -6.99
CA THR A 381 -37.04 -33.05 -6.70
C THR A 381 -37.83 -34.35 -6.63
N ASP A 382 -39.09 -34.27 -6.19
CA ASP A 382 -39.98 -35.42 -6.03
C ASP A 382 -40.78 -35.73 -7.31
N GLY A 383 -40.52 -34.99 -8.39
CA GLY A 383 -41.22 -35.10 -9.67
C GLY A 383 -42.55 -34.35 -9.72
N CYS A 384 -43.29 -34.57 -10.81
CA CYS A 384 -44.52 -33.87 -11.12
C CYS A 384 -45.77 -34.65 -10.71
N LYS A 385 -46.84 -33.91 -10.39
CA LYS A 385 -48.19 -34.46 -10.36
C LYS A 385 -48.58 -35.00 -11.73
N ASN A 386 -49.47 -36.01 -11.75
CA ASN A 386 -49.93 -36.64 -12.99
C ASN A 386 -50.46 -35.61 -13.99
N GLY A 387 -50.12 -35.78 -15.26
CA GLY A 387 -50.51 -34.86 -16.33
C GLY A 387 -49.59 -33.68 -16.56
N TYR A 388 -48.50 -33.55 -15.78
CA TYR A 388 -47.47 -32.53 -15.94
C TYR A 388 -46.08 -33.18 -16.07
N ILE A 389 -45.22 -32.54 -16.85
CA ILE A 389 -43.85 -32.99 -17.16
C ILE A 389 -42.85 -31.82 -17.13
N GLY A 390 -41.57 -32.19 -17.19
CA GLY A 390 -40.43 -31.27 -17.13
C GLY A 390 -39.94 -31.03 -15.71
N ASN A 391 -38.71 -30.55 -15.57
CA ASN A 391 -38.04 -30.43 -14.27
C ASN A 391 -38.76 -29.49 -13.30
N ILE A 392 -39.48 -28.49 -13.81
CA ILE A 392 -40.26 -27.52 -13.01
C ILE A 392 -41.77 -27.75 -13.07
N CYS A 393 -42.24 -28.86 -13.68
CA CYS A 393 -43.66 -29.24 -13.75
C CYS A 393 -44.62 -28.15 -14.26
N ASN A 394 -44.22 -27.38 -15.28
CA ASN A 394 -45.05 -26.34 -15.89
C ASN A 394 -45.66 -26.74 -17.24
N THR A 395 -45.27 -27.89 -17.78
CA THR A 395 -45.74 -28.36 -19.08
C THR A 395 -46.78 -29.44 -18.87
N SER A 396 -48.00 -29.24 -19.37
CA SER A 396 -49.02 -30.29 -19.39
C SER A 396 -48.67 -31.38 -20.42
N CYS A 397 -49.19 -32.59 -20.27
CA CYS A 397 -49.05 -33.59 -21.32
C CYS A 397 -49.62 -33.09 -22.64
N GLU A 398 -48.92 -33.43 -23.72
CA GLU A 398 -49.37 -33.21 -25.08
C GLU A 398 -50.70 -33.92 -25.34
N HIS A 399 -51.49 -33.39 -26.27
CA HIS A 399 -52.78 -33.97 -26.66
C HIS A 399 -52.65 -35.46 -26.97
N GLY A 400 -53.52 -36.26 -26.33
CA GLY A 400 -53.54 -37.72 -26.49
C GLY A 400 -52.65 -38.49 -25.51
N ARG A 401 -51.99 -37.83 -24.54
CA ARG A 401 -51.24 -38.50 -23.47
C ARG A 401 -51.70 -38.09 -22.07
N TYR A 402 -51.55 -38.99 -21.10
CA TYR A 402 -51.93 -38.74 -19.71
C TYR A 402 -51.11 -39.49 -18.66
N GLY A 403 -51.33 -39.16 -17.39
CA GLY A 403 -50.78 -39.86 -16.23
C GLY A 403 -49.38 -39.39 -15.83
N LYS A 404 -48.66 -40.19 -15.02
CA LYS A 404 -47.30 -39.87 -14.57
C LYS A 404 -46.35 -39.84 -15.77
N ASN A 405 -45.55 -38.78 -15.90
CA ASN A 405 -44.63 -38.57 -17.02
C ASN A 405 -45.27 -38.69 -18.42
N CYS A 406 -46.58 -38.48 -18.54
CA CYS A 406 -47.33 -38.66 -19.80
C CYS A 406 -47.09 -40.04 -20.46
N SER A 407 -46.93 -41.08 -19.62
CA SER A 407 -46.54 -42.41 -20.08
C SER A 407 -47.70 -43.21 -20.67
N HIS A 408 -48.94 -42.74 -20.53
CA HIS A 408 -50.13 -43.40 -21.08
C HIS A 408 -50.69 -42.63 -22.27
N THR A 409 -51.25 -43.35 -23.24
CA THR A 409 -51.91 -42.78 -24.43
C THR A 409 -53.42 -42.89 -24.27
N CYS A 410 -54.13 -41.82 -24.60
CA CYS A 410 -55.60 -41.82 -24.64
C CYS A 410 -56.10 -42.72 -25.78
N SER A 411 -57.29 -43.30 -25.61
CA SER A 411 -57.93 -44.06 -26.68
C SER A 411 -58.22 -43.17 -27.89
N ILE A 412 -58.07 -43.72 -29.09
CA ILE A 412 -58.35 -43.02 -30.36
C ILE A 412 -59.82 -42.60 -30.48
N ASN A 413 -60.70 -43.25 -29.72
CA ASN A 413 -62.13 -42.98 -29.72
C ASN A 413 -62.53 -41.89 -28.70
N CYS A 414 -61.55 -41.27 -28.02
CA CYS A 414 -61.79 -40.14 -27.14
C CYS A 414 -61.86 -38.84 -27.94
N LYS A 415 -63.00 -38.15 -27.86
CA LYS A 415 -63.20 -36.78 -28.35
C LYS A 415 -62.39 -35.77 -27.55
N THR A 416 -62.40 -35.89 -26.22
CA THR A 416 -61.52 -35.14 -25.32
C THR A 416 -60.94 -36.08 -24.28
N CYS A 417 -59.67 -35.91 -23.91
CA CYS A 417 -59.01 -36.74 -22.91
C CYS A 417 -58.30 -35.85 -21.90
N LYS A 418 -58.56 -36.08 -20.60
CA LYS A 418 -57.93 -35.31 -19.53
C LYS A 418 -56.50 -35.79 -19.31
N HIS A 419 -55.54 -34.89 -19.48
CA HIS A 419 -54.12 -35.20 -19.36
C HIS A 419 -53.69 -35.71 -17.97
N THR A 420 -54.44 -35.45 -16.89
CA THR A 420 -54.05 -35.90 -15.55
C THR A 420 -54.33 -37.38 -15.29
N ASP A 421 -55.52 -37.86 -15.65
CA ASP A 421 -56.02 -39.19 -15.25
C ASP A 421 -56.52 -40.03 -16.44
N GLY A 422 -56.55 -39.47 -17.65
CA GLY A 422 -56.96 -40.17 -18.86
C GLY A 422 -58.46 -40.25 -19.07
N THR A 423 -59.25 -39.58 -18.21
CA THR A 423 -60.71 -39.57 -18.34
C THR A 423 -61.11 -39.02 -19.70
N CYS A 424 -61.88 -39.81 -20.45
CA CYS A 424 -62.31 -39.46 -21.80
C CYS A 424 -63.79 -39.07 -21.88
N SER A 425 -64.07 -38.10 -22.74
CA SER A 425 -65.39 -38.00 -23.39
C SER A 425 -65.29 -38.67 -24.75
N CYS A 426 -66.21 -39.57 -25.06
CA CYS A 426 -66.18 -40.41 -26.24
C CYS A 426 -66.76 -39.74 -27.47
N TYR A 427 -66.16 -40.00 -28.64
CA TYR A 427 -66.81 -39.73 -29.92
C TYR A 427 -68.14 -40.51 -30.02
N PRO A 428 -69.07 -40.08 -30.91
CA PRO A 428 -70.30 -40.82 -31.13
C PRO A 428 -70.06 -42.31 -31.35
N GLY A 429 -70.93 -43.15 -30.79
CA GLY A 429 -70.83 -44.60 -30.94
C GLY A 429 -69.97 -45.32 -29.91
N TRP A 430 -69.28 -44.62 -29.01
CA TRP A 430 -68.40 -45.23 -28.00
C TRP A 430 -68.79 -44.85 -26.56
N ILE A 431 -68.58 -45.76 -25.61
CA ILE A 431 -68.84 -45.57 -24.17
C ILE A 431 -67.78 -46.26 -23.30
N GLY A 432 -67.79 -45.89 -22.02
CA GLY A 432 -66.89 -46.38 -20.99
C GLY A 432 -65.74 -45.41 -20.72
N PRO A 433 -64.98 -45.64 -19.63
CA PRO A 433 -63.98 -44.68 -19.14
C PRO A 433 -62.84 -44.38 -20.11
N ASN A 434 -62.58 -45.29 -21.06
CA ASN A 434 -61.58 -45.15 -22.13
C ASN A 434 -62.19 -45.26 -23.55
N CYS A 435 -63.52 -45.16 -23.71
CA CYS A 435 -64.19 -45.21 -25.02
C CYS A 435 -63.87 -46.46 -25.87
N ASN A 436 -63.65 -47.60 -25.22
CA ASN A 436 -63.29 -48.85 -25.88
C ASN A 436 -64.49 -49.75 -26.18
N PHE A 437 -65.66 -49.44 -25.62
CA PHE A 437 -66.87 -50.21 -25.86
C PHE A 437 -67.73 -49.49 -26.89
N ALA A 438 -68.25 -50.24 -27.86
CA ALA A 438 -69.27 -49.72 -28.75
C ALA A 438 -70.58 -49.52 -27.97
N CYS A 439 -71.35 -48.49 -28.32
CA CYS A 439 -72.72 -48.37 -27.83
C CYS A 439 -73.51 -49.63 -28.18
N ASN A 440 -74.27 -50.13 -27.22
CA ASN A 440 -75.28 -51.17 -27.43
C ASN A 440 -76.63 -50.57 -27.03
N ASP A 441 -77.62 -50.70 -27.91
CA ASP A 441 -78.98 -50.16 -27.74
C ASP A 441 -79.03 -48.64 -27.43
N SER A 442 -77.98 -47.90 -27.81
CA SER A 442 -77.79 -46.47 -27.60
C SER A 442 -76.87 -45.87 -28.68
N TYR A 443 -76.85 -44.54 -28.84
CA TYR A 443 -76.10 -43.83 -29.88
C TYR A 443 -75.68 -42.41 -29.45
N GLY A 444 -74.84 -41.76 -30.27
CA GLY A 444 -74.34 -40.41 -30.02
C GLY A 444 -73.13 -40.36 -29.06
N GLU A 445 -72.67 -39.16 -28.70
CA GLU A 445 -71.51 -38.97 -27.81
C GLU A 445 -71.74 -39.60 -26.44
N ASN A 446 -70.78 -40.37 -25.95
CA ASN A 446 -70.89 -41.17 -24.72
C ASN A 446 -72.14 -42.09 -24.67
N CYS A 447 -72.73 -42.42 -25.83
CA CYS A 447 -74.00 -43.13 -25.95
C CYS A 447 -75.14 -42.54 -25.11
N GLN A 448 -75.17 -41.21 -25.01
CA GLN A 448 -76.13 -40.51 -24.15
C GLN A 448 -77.60 -40.67 -24.60
N TYR A 449 -77.85 -41.09 -25.85
CA TYR A 449 -79.19 -41.28 -26.40
C TYR A 449 -79.50 -42.76 -26.56
N SER A 450 -80.67 -43.21 -26.09
CA SER A 450 -81.13 -44.59 -26.30
C SER A 450 -81.64 -44.80 -27.72
N CYS A 451 -81.47 -46.00 -28.27
CA CYS A 451 -82.08 -46.36 -29.54
C CYS A 451 -83.60 -46.24 -29.46
N ASN A 452 -84.23 -45.91 -30.59
CA ASN A 452 -85.68 -45.80 -30.65
C ASN A 452 -86.32 -47.16 -30.28
N PRO A 453 -87.28 -47.22 -29.33
CA PRO A 453 -87.91 -48.47 -28.89
C PRO A 453 -88.57 -49.27 -30.02
N PHE A 454 -88.89 -48.61 -31.13
CA PHE A 454 -89.52 -49.22 -32.30
C PHE A 454 -88.54 -49.86 -33.30
N CYS A 455 -87.22 -49.70 -33.10
CA CYS A 455 -86.24 -50.46 -33.88
C CYS A 455 -86.35 -51.95 -33.52
N VAL A 456 -86.20 -52.84 -34.52
CA VAL A 456 -86.22 -54.30 -34.28
C VAL A 456 -85.11 -54.67 -33.29
N ASN A 457 -85.47 -55.41 -32.24
CA ASN A 457 -84.60 -55.74 -31.09
C ASN A 457 -83.96 -54.52 -30.40
N GLN A 458 -84.52 -53.31 -30.55
CA GLN A 458 -83.97 -52.05 -30.04
C GLN A 458 -82.56 -51.72 -30.54
N THR A 459 -82.18 -52.27 -31.70
CA THR A 459 -80.85 -52.05 -32.31
C THR A 459 -80.85 -50.90 -33.32
N CYS A 460 -79.94 -49.95 -33.15
CA CYS A 460 -79.74 -48.81 -34.05
C CYS A 460 -78.24 -48.56 -34.31
N ASP A 461 -77.93 -47.78 -35.35
CA ASP A 461 -76.58 -47.37 -35.68
C ASP A 461 -76.03 -46.54 -34.53
N ARG A 462 -74.94 -47.05 -33.97
CA ARG A 462 -74.29 -46.48 -32.80
C ARG A 462 -73.83 -45.02 -32.99
N PHE A 463 -73.59 -44.56 -34.21
CA PHE A 463 -73.09 -43.21 -34.47
C PHE A 463 -74.22 -42.19 -34.59
N ASP A 464 -75.29 -42.49 -35.33
CA ASP A 464 -76.34 -41.53 -35.68
C ASP A 464 -77.76 -41.90 -35.23
N GLY A 465 -77.97 -43.12 -34.70
CA GLY A 465 -79.24 -43.58 -34.14
C GLY A 465 -80.20 -44.22 -35.15
N SER A 466 -79.75 -44.48 -36.38
CA SER A 466 -80.59 -45.06 -37.44
C SER A 466 -80.91 -46.54 -37.21
N CYS A 467 -82.16 -47.00 -37.31
CA CYS A 467 -82.46 -48.43 -37.12
C CYS A 467 -81.75 -49.30 -38.18
N GLN A 468 -80.97 -50.31 -37.74
CA GLN A 468 -80.18 -51.16 -38.65
C GLN A 468 -81.04 -52.15 -39.46
N HIS A 469 -82.25 -52.47 -38.99
CA HIS A 469 -83.25 -53.27 -39.69
C HIS A 469 -84.56 -52.47 -39.76
N ALA A 470 -85.29 -52.57 -40.88
CA ALA A 470 -86.53 -51.84 -41.09
C ALA A 470 -87.58 -52.15 -40.01
N CYS A 471 -88.31 -51.13 -39.57
CA CYS A 471 -89.32 -51.24 -38.51
C CYS A 471 -90.49 -52.14 -38.90
N PRO A 472 -91.10 -52.86 -37.93
CA PRO A 472 -92.35 -53.58 -38.17
C PRO A 472 -93.43 -52.63 -38.70
N VAL A 473 -94.12 -53.06 -39.75
CA VAL A 473 -94.90 -52.22 -40.69
C VAL A 473 -96.12 -51.51 -40.06
N GLU A 474 -96.41 -51.71 -38.76
CA GLU A 474 -97.54 -51.07 -38.08
C GLU A 474 -97.20 -49.75 -37.34
N PHE A 475 -95.92 -49.36 -37.24
CA PHE A 475 -95.53 -48.09 -36.59
C PHE A 475 -94.55 -47.24 -37.42
N SER A 476 -94.71 -47.26 -38.75
CA SER A 476 -93.82 -46.61 -39.72
C SER A 476 -93.67 -45.08 -39.58
N LYS A 477 -94.49 -44.38 -38.77
CA LYS A 477 -94.38 -42.92 -38.58
C LYS A 477 -93.48 -42.48 -37.42
N SER A 478 -93.00 -43.40 -36.58
CA SER A 478 -92.19 -43.07 -35.40
C SER A 478 -90.74 -43.52 -35.50
N CYS A 479 -90.34 -44.08 -36.65
CA CYS A 479 -88.98 -44.57 -36.93
C CYS A 479 -88.17 -43.65 -37.87
N ASP A 480 -88.63 -42.42 -38.12
CA ASP A 480 -87.71 -41.45 -38.70
C ASP A 480 -86.63 -41.19 -37.66
N VAL A 481 -85.39 -41.51 -38.03
CA VAL A 481 -84.21 -40.97 -37.36
C VAL A 481 -84.51 -39.49 -37.19
N VAL A 482 -84.66 -39.04 -35.94
CA VAL A 482 -84.51 -37.62 -35.68
C VAL A 482 -83.08 -37.36 -36.09
N LYS A 483 -82.89 -36.93 -37.35
CA LYS A 483 -81.66 -36.27 -37.76
C LYS A 483 -81.38 -35.31 -36.62
N PRO A 484 -80.21 -35.35 -35.97
CA PRO A 484 -79.86 -34.24 -35.11
C PRO A 484 -80.11 -33.01 -35.97
N GLU A 485 -80.90 -32.07 -35.46
CA GLU A 485 -80.95 -30.76 -36.07
C GLU A 485 -79.50 -30.39 -36.32
N LYS A 486 -79.16 -30.17 -37.59
CA LYS A 486 -77.97 -29.41 -37.91
C LYS A 486 -78.12 -28.09 -37.15
N SER A 487 -77.49 -28.00 -35.99
CA SER A 487 -76.95 -26.75 -35.49
C SER A 487 -75.75 -26.39 -36.38
N ASP A 488 -75.98 -26.24 -37.68
CA ASP A 488 -75.13 -25.43 -38.54
C ASP A 488 -75.67 -24.00 -38.42
N GLN A 489 -75.16 -23.30 -37.42
CA GLN A 489 -74.93 -21.87 -37.55
C GLN A 489 -73.42 -21.62 -37.44
N GLY A 490 -72.70 -22.22 -38.39
CA GLY A 490 -71.46 -21.65 -38.88
C GLY A 490 -71.76 -20.63 -39.97
N SER A 491 -71.67 -19.35 -39.60
CA SER A 491 -71.22 -18.19 -40.41
C SER A 491 -71.75 -18.08 -41.86
N SER A 492 -72.45 -17.02 -42.28
CA SER A 492 -71.89 -15.66 -42.40
C SER A 492 -72.86 -14.70 -43.14
N VAL A 493 -72.83 -13.39 -42.77
CA VAL A 493 -73.27 -12.12 -43.46
C VAL A 493 -74.73 -11.97 -43.97
N LEU A 494 -75.50 -10.85 -43.87
CA LEU A 494 -75.38 -9.37 -43.66
C LEU A 494 -76.86 -8.79 -43.56
N PRO A 495 -77.19 -7.47 -43.45
CA PRO A 495 -76.89 -6.38 -42.50
C PRO A 495 -78.12 -6.00 -41.60
N VAL A 496 -77.93 -5.34 -40.44
CA VAL A 496 -78.60 -4.06 -40.09
C VAL A 496 -77.81 -3.40 -38.95
N VAL A 497 -77.39 -2.19 -39.26
CA VAL A 497 -76.70 -1.18 -38.46
C VAL A 497 -77.46 -0.90 -37.16
N LEU A 498 -76.75 -0.86 -36.02
CA LEU A 498 -76.85 0.12 -34.91
C LEU A 498 -76.29 -0.49 -33.60
N GLY A 499 -74.97 -0.63 -33.56
CA GLY A 499 -74.21 -0.95 -32.35
C GLY A 499 -72.81 -0.34 -32.37
N GLY A 500 -72.64 0.75 -33.13
CA GLY A 500 -71.39 1.50 -33.26
C GLY A 500 -71.42 2.73 -32.36
N VAL A 501 -71.29 2.55 -31.04
CA VAL A 501 -70.94 3.67 -30.14
C VAL A 501 -69.94 3.26 -29.05
N PHE A 502 -69.89 2.02 -28.57
CA PHE A 502 -69.06 1.73 -27.38
C PHE A 502 -67.59 1.35 -27.64
N SER A 503 -67.18 0.99 -28.87
CA SER A 503 -65.77 0.69 -29.16
C SER A 503 -64.98 1.91 -29.67
N ALA A 504 -65.64 2.84 -30.37
CA ALA A 504 -65.03 4.10 -30.80
C ALA A 504 -64.80 5.08 -29.64
N CYS A 505 -65.69 5.09 -28.63
CA CYS A 505 -65.52 5.94 -27.44
C CYS A 505 -64.33 5.51 -26.58
N VAL A 506 -64.05 4.22 -26.44
CA VAL A 506 -62.91 3.74 -25.63
C VAL A 506 -61.58 4.05 -26.31
N ILE A 507 -61.50 3.92 -27.65
CA ILE A 507 -60.30 4.26 -28.41
C ILE A 507 -60.09 5.78 -28.46
N LEU A 508 -61.16 6.59 -28.57
CA LEU A 508 -61.07 8.06 -28.46
C LEU A 508 -60.68 8.53 -27.06
N VAL A 509 -61.19 7.89 -26.00
CA VAL A 509 -60.81 8.22 -24.61
C VAL A 509 -59.35 7.85 -24.35
N ILE A 510 -58.87 6.71 -24.84
CA ILE A 510 -57.45 6.32 -24.73
C ILE A 510 -56.56 7.27 -25.55
N ALA A 511 -56.96 7.64 -26.76
CA ALA A 511 -56.20 8.58 -27.60
C ALA A 511 -56.16 10.01 -27.02
N ILE A 512 -57.28 10.50 -26.46
CA ILE A 512 -57.33 11.80 -25.77
C ILE A 512 -56.51 11.74 -24.47
N SER A 513 -56.55 10.64 -23.72
CA SER A 513 -55.75 10.45 -22.50
C SER A 513 -54.25 10.45 -22.81
N VAL A 514 -53.83 9.74 -23.86
CA VAL A 514 -52.44 9.74 -24.34
C VAL A 514 -52.02 11.11 -24.87
N PHE A 515 -52.91 11.82 -25.59
CA PHE A 515 -52.66 13.17 -26.08
C PHE A 515 -52.52 14.20 -24.93
N LEU A 516 -53.34 14.09 -23.88
CA LEU A 516 -53.27 14.95 -22.70
C LEU A 516 -52.03 14.63 -21.83
N LEU A 517 -51.66 13.36 -21.69
CA LEU A 517 -50.41 12.95 -21.01
C LEU A 517 -49.17 13.39 -21.80
N ARG A 518 -49.19 13.30 -23.13
CA ARG A 518 -48.10 13.80 -24.00
C ARG A 518 -48.03 15.33 -23.98
N ARG A 519 -49.15 16.04 -23.90
CA ARG A 519 -49.22 17.50 -23.74
C ARG A 519 -48.75 17.94 -22.35
N HIS A 520 -49.05 17.18 -21.30
CA HIS A 520 -48.53 17.41 -19.94
C HIS A 520 -47.02 17.14 -19.89
N TYR A 521 -46.54 16.06 -20.50
CA TYR A 521 -45.11 15.74 -20.60
C TYR A 521 -44.33 16.81 -21.37
N ILE A 522 -44.87 17.32 -22.48
CA ILE A 522 -44.25 18.41 -23.27
C ILE A 522 -44.33 19.77 -22.53
N LYS A 523 -45.39 20.05 -21.75
CA LYS A 523 -45.47 21.26 -20.90
C LYS A 523 -44.51 21.21 -19.70
N VAL A 524 -44.25 20.03 -19.15
CA VAL A 524 -43.34 19.84 -18.00
C VAL A 524 -41.88 19.80 -18.43
N HIS A 525 -41.56 19.28 -19.62
CA HIS A 525 -40.18 19.22 -20.14
C HIS A 525 -39.80 20.32 -21.15
N CYS A 526 -40.68 21.28 -21.43
CA CYS A 526 -40.34 22.48 -22.21
C CYS A 526 -40.58 23.77 -21.38
N GLY A 527 -40.20 23.72 -20.10
CA GLY A 527 -40.16 24.88 -19.20
C GLY A 527 -38.75 25.44 -18.97
N ALA A 528 -37.73 24.91 -19.65
CA ALA A 528 -36.34 25.27 -19.39
C ALA A 528 -35.53 25.51 -20.67
N ILE A 529 -36.02 26.37 -21.57
CA ILE A 529 -35.13 27.20 -22.39
C ILE A 529 -35.68 28.62 -22.44
N LYS A 530 -35.16 29.48 -21.56
CA LYS A 530 -34.78 30.85 -21.92
C LYS A 530 -33.63 31.34 -21.04
N SER A 531 -32.66 31.98 -21.71
CA SER A 531 -31.40 32.58 -21.23
C SER A 531 -30.24 31.57 -21.07
N CYS A 532 -29.06 31.69 -21.69
CA CYS A 532 -28.46 32.59 -22.68
C CYS A 532 -27.40 31.75 -23.42
N TRP A 533 -27.33 31.75 -24.75
CA TRP A 533 -26.31 32.48 -25.53
C TRP A 533 -24.92 32.57 -24.85
N GLU A 534 -23.99 31.72 -25.25
CA GLU A 534 -22.78 32.13 -26.00
C GLU A 534 -22.09 30.91 -26.66
N SER A 535 -21.87 31.02 -27.97
CA SER A 535 -20.97 30.20 -28.80
C SER A 535 -19.52 30.72 -28.62
N PRO A 536 -18.41 29.98 -28.89
CA PRO A 536 -18.24 29.22 -30.14
C PRO A 536 -17.36 27.94 -30.12
N ILE A 537 -17.72 27.04 -31.04
CA ILE A 537 -16.86 26.40 -32.07
C ILE A 537 -15.70 25.44 -31.66
N TYR A 538 -15.78 24.26 -32.28
CA TYR A 538 -14.78 23.24 -32.62
C TYR A 538 -14.34 22.21 -31.57
N GLU A 539 -14.70 20.96 -31.89
CA GLU A 539 -14.00 19.76 -31.45
C GLU A 539 -13.22 19.19 -32.65
N THR A 540 -12.03 18.66 -32.34
CA THR A 540 -11.25 17.64 -33.06
C THR A 540 -10.28 17.99 -34.20
N SER A 541 -9.02 17.63 -33.90
CA SER A 541 -8.01 16.92 -34.72
C SER A 541 -7.31 17.66 -35.85
N THR A 542 -6.01 17.96 -35.65
CA THR A 542 -4.85 17.47 -36.44
C THR A 542 -3.54 17.97 -35.81
N HIS A 543 -2.46 17.18 -35.97
CA HIS A 543 -1.02 17.53 -36.11
C HIS A 543 -0.16 16.49 -35.38
N ILE A 544 0.49 15.56 -36.09
CA ILE A 544 1.69 15.65 -36.96
C ILE A 544 2.99 15.75 -36.13
N ASP A 545 3.84 14.75 -36.38
CA ASP A 545 5.18 14.45 -35.85
C ASP A 545 6.28 15.50 -36.16
N VAL A 546 7.44 15.25 -35.49
CA VAL A 546 8.86 15.50 -35.85
C VAL A 546 9.57 16.63 -35.06
N PRO A 547 10.85 16.53 -34.60
CA PRO A 547 11.65 15.43 -34.00
C PRO A 547 12.44 15.83 -32.70
N GLU A 548 13.20 14.85 -32.15
CA GLU A 548 14.32 14.79 -31.16
C GLU A 548 15.30 16.01 -31.00
N PRO A 549 16.19 16.12 -29.95
CA PRO A 549 16.96 15.02 -29.29
C PRO A 549 17.40 15.15 -27.79
N THR A 550 18.01 14.06 -27.28
CA THR A 550 19.04 13.92 -26.20
C THR A 550 18.61 14.16 -24.74
N TYR A 551 18.92 13.33 -23.72
CA TYR A 551 20.13 12.58 -23.38
C TYR A 551 19.77 11.27 -22.64
N GLN A 552 20.53 10.20 -22.88
CA GLN A 552 20.58 9.00 -22.04
C GLN A 552 21.47 9.25 -20.81
N GLU A 553 21.08 8.73 -19.65
CA GLU A 553 22.02 8.46 -18.56
C GLU A 553 22.09 6.95 -18.32
N LEU A 554 23.32 6.43 -18.39
CA LEU A 554 23.69 5.03 -18.26
C LEU A 554 23.70 4.60 -16.79
N ASP A 555 23.05 3.48 -16.50
CA ASP A 555 23.22 2.75 -15.24
C ASP A 555 24.33 1.69 -15.45
N LEU A 556 25.55 2.03 -15.02
CA LEU A 556 26.71 1.14 -15.05
C LEU A 556 26.67 0.21 -13.82
N LYS A 557 26.20 -1.02 -14.02
CA LYS A 557 26.55 -2.14 -13.15
C LYS A 557 27.94 -2.66 -13.52
N GLU A 558 28.92 -2.37 -12.68
CA GLU A 558 30.27 -2.91 -12.76
C GLU A 558 30.29 -4.33 -12.14
N ASN A 559 30.56 -5.34 -12.97
CA ASN A 559 30.89 -6.69 -12.53
C ASN A 559 32.41 -6.79 -12.35
N PHE A 560 32.86 -7.26 -11.17
CA PHE A 560 34.24 -7.65 -10.96
C PHE A 560 34.51 -9.07 -11.48
N TYR A 561 35.61 -9.16 -12.21
CA TYR A 561 36.16 -10.34 -12.86
C TYR A 561 36.54 -11.47 -11.88
N GLN A 562 36.35 -12.69 -12.38
CA GLN A 562 36.88 -13.95 -11.86
C GLN A 562 38.41 -13.94 -11.80
N ASN A 563 38.96 -14.52 -10.73
CA ASN A 563 40.32 -15.05 -10.70
C ASN A 563 40.26 -16.57 -10.64
N THR A 564 40.74 -17.22 -11.70
CA THR A 564 41.07 -18.65 -11.73
C THR A 564 42.57 -18.85 -11.64
N THR A 565 42.96 -19.69 -10.67
CA THR A 565 44.04 -20.70 -10.70
C THR A 565 45.48 -20.18 -10.54
N PHE A 566 46.42 -20.84 -9.84
CA PHE A 566 46.71 -22.27 -9.61
C PHE A 566 47.50 -22.45 -8.30
N SER A 567 47.29 -23.60 -7.62
CA SER A 567 48.20 -24.41 -6.74
C SER A 567 47.48 -24.93 -5.51
#